data_AF-A0A920J336-F1
#
_entry.id   AF-A0A920J336-F1
#
_cell.length_a   1.000
_cell.length_b   1.000
_cell.length_c   1.000
_cell.angle_alpha   90.00
_cell.angle_beta   90.00
_cell.angle_gamma   90.00
#
_symmetry.space_group_name_H-M   'P 1'
#
loop_
_entity.id
_entity.type
_entity.pdbx_description
1 polymer ?
#
loop_
_entity_poly.entity_id
_entity_poly.type
_entity_poly.pdbx_seq_one_letter_code
_entity_poly.pdbx_strand_id
1 'polypeptide(L)'
;MELKKKKRRGSICFLQGDIAKKIVSEMERGGGLISMEDLSAYKVSLREPVIGTFKGYKIVSMPPSSSGGVHIIQMLNMLEETSIKEMGFGSSDSIHLLSEIMKKAYADRSKFLGDMDFVDVPVNALTSKVMQSSF
;
A
#
# COMPACT_ATOMS: atom_id res chain seq x y z
N MET A 1 -13.52 -7.61 -28.37
CA MET A 1 -12.44 -7.70 -29.38
C MET A 1 -11.06 -7.32 -28.82
N GLU A 2 -10.92 -6.31 -27.93
CA GLU A 2 -9.64 -5.91 -27.31
C GLU A 2 -8.83 -7.05 -26.65
N LEU A 3 -9.46 -7.92 -25.85
CA LEU A 3 -8.74 -9.00 -25.13
C LEU A 3 -8.03 -10.01 -26.06
N LYS A 4 -8.50 -10.18 -27.31
CA LYS A 4 -7.87 -11.08 -28.28
C LYS A 4 -6.58 -10.49 -28.89
N LYS A 5 -6.47 -9.16 -29.02
CA LYS A 5 -5.21 -8.48 -29.42
C LYS A 5 -4.13 -8.57 -28.32
N LYS A 6 -4.55 -8.67 -27.04
CA LYS A 6 -3.69 -8.75 -25.84
C LYS A 6 -2.73 -9.94 -25.84
N LYS A 7 -3.13 -11.07 -26.43
CA LYS A 7 -2.39 -12.35 -26.38
C LYS A 7 -1.04 -12.33 -27.15
N ARG A 8 -0.78 -11.32 -27.99
CA ARG A 8 0.40 -11.28 -28.88
C ARG A 8 1.39 -10.13 -28.62
N ARG A 9 1.05 -9.10 -27.83
CA ARG A 9 1.92 -7.91 -27.61
C ARG A 9 1.99 -7.39 -26.16
N GLY A 10 1.37 -8.06 -25.19
CA GLY A 10 1.52 -7.70 -23.77
C GLY A 10 1.09 -6.28 -23.41
N SER A 11 1.73 -5.67 -22.42
CA SER A 11 1.48 -4.30 -21.93
C SER A 11 1.72 -3.20 -22.98
N ILE A 12 2.55 -3.47 -23.99
CA ILE A 12 2.84 -2.55 -25.09
C ILE A 12 1.55 -2.14 -25.83
N CYS A 13 0.56 -3.03 -25.92
CA CYS A 13 -0.72 -2.71 -26.56
C CYS A 13 -1.57 -1.69 -25.78
N PHE A 14 -1.33 -1.52 -24.47
CA PHE A 14 -2.05 -0.56 -23.61
C PHE A 14 -1.32 0.78 -23.51
N LEU A 15 0.01 0.74 -23.44
CA LEU A 15 0.85 1.92 -23.29
C LEU A 15 1.21 2.56 -24.65
N GLN A 16 1.01 1.84 -25.75
CA GLN A 16 1.31 2.31 -27.11
C GLN A 16 0.22 1.84 -28.10
N GLY A 17 0.12 2.54 -29.24
CA GLY A 17 -0.75 2.17 -30.36
C GLY A 17 -2.23 2.55 -30.17
N ASP A 18 -3.14 1.80 -30.81
CA ASP A 18 -4.56 2.20 -30.95
C ASP A 18 -5.27 2.40 -29.61
N ILE A 19 -4.96 1.60 -28.58
CA ILE A 19 -5.58 1.74 -27.26
C ILE A 19 -5.08 2.99 -26.56
N ALA A 20 -3.77 3.26 -26.59
CA ALA A 20 -3.20 4.48 -26.04
C ALA A 20 -3.79 5.74 -26.72
N LYS A 21 -3.98 5.70 -28.05
CA LYS A 21 -4.64 6.79 -28.79
C LYS A 21 -6.07 7.03 -28.35
N LYS A 22 -6.84 5.96 -28.11
CA LYS A 22 -8.21 6.06 -27.57
C LYS A 22 -8.21 6.66 -26.17
N ILE A 23 -7.28 6.26 -25.30
CA ILE A 23 -7.15 6.82 -23.95
C ILE A 23 -6.87 8.33 -24.02
N VAL A 24 -5.89 8.75 -24.81
CA VAL A 24 -5.53 10.18 -24.96
C VAL A 24 -6.70 10.98 -25.56
N SER A 25 -7.36 10.46 -26.60
CA SER A 25 -8.51 11.15 -27.19
C SER A 25 -9.68 11.32 -26.21
N GLU A 26 -9.92 10.33 -25.35
CA GLU A 26 -10.93 10.45 -24.29
C GLU A 26 -10.52 11.43 -23.19
N MET A 27 -9.22 11.50 -22.86
CA MET A 27 -8.69 12.49 -21.93
C MET A 27 -8.84 13.90 -22.48
N GLU A 28 -8.45 14.15 -23.74
CA GLU A 28 -8.65 15.44 -24.41
C GLU A 28 -10.13 15.85 -24.45
N ARG A 29 -11.02 14.90 -24.79
CA ARG A 29 -12.47 15.12 -24.83
C ARG A 29 -13.04 15.51 -23.46
N GLY A 30 -12.48 14.94 -22.38
CA GLY A 30 -12.89 15.19 -21.01
C GLY A 30 -12.13 16.31 -20.29
N GLY A 31 -11.17 16.97 -20.94
CA GLY A 31 -10.28 17.96 -20.29
C GLY A 31 -9.26 17.35 -19.32
N GLY A 32 -8.92 16.07 -19.48
CA GLY A 32 -7.88 15.37 -18.74
C GLY A 32 -6.47 15.72 -19.23
N LEU A 33 -5.45 15.30 -18.47
CA LEU A 33 -4.05 15.70 -18.65
C LEU A 33 -3.14 14.59 -19.20
N ILE A 34 -3.62 13.36 -19.30
CA ILE A 34 -2.80 12.22 -19.71
C ILE A 34 -2.52 12.29 -21.21
N SER A 35 -1.24 12.39 -21.55
CA SER A 35 -0.70 12.45 -22.91
C SER A 35 -0.18 11.09 -23.40
N MET A 36 0.20 11.03 -24.68
CA MET A 36 0.86 9.83 -25.22
C MET A 36 2.23 9.64 -24.59
N GLU A 37 2.91 10.73 -24.29
CA GLU A 37 4.22 10.77 -23.63
C GLU A 37 4.12 10.11 -22.25
N ASP A 38 3.11 10.47 -21.44
CA ASP A 38 2.87 9.88 -20.11
C ASP A 38 2.68 8.35 -20.18
N LEU A 39 1.88 7.88 -21.13
CA LEU A 39 1.64 6.45 -21.32
C LEU A 39 2.91 5.71 -21.76
N SER A 40 3.70 6.31 -22.65
CA SER A 40 4.93 5.72 -23.16
C SER A 40 6.08 5.73 -22.13
N ALA A 41 6.08 6.71 -21.22
CA ALA A 41 7.08 6.88 -20.17
C ALA A 41 6.83 5.98 -18.95
N TYR A 42 5.61 5.44 -18.79
CA TYR A 42 5.25 4.59 -17.66
C TYR A 42 6.14 3.34 -17.56
N LYS A 43 6.74 3.14 -16.38
CA LYS A 43 7.55 1.96 -16.04
C LYS A 43 7.09 1.40 -14.71
N VAL A 44 7.09 0.07 -14.61
CA VAL A 44 6.82 -0.62 -13.35
C VAL A 44 8.10 -0.65 -12.52
N SER A 45 7.99 -0.24 -11.25
CA SER A 45 9.08 -0.37 -10.28
C SER A 45 8.90 -1.66 -9.48
N LEU A 46 9.93 -2.51 -9.46
CA LEU A 46 10.00 -3.64 -8.54
C LEU A 46 10.56 -3.15 -7.21
N ARG A 47 9.90 -3.49 -6.11
CA ARG A 47 10.28 -3.08 -4.76
C ARG A 47 10.31 -4.29 -3.85
N GLU A 48 11.28 -4.31 -2.94
CA GLU A 48 11.34 -5.33 -1.90
C GLU A 48 10.15 -5.20 -0.95
N PRO A 49 9.51 -6.31 -0.56
CA PRO A 49 8.37 -6.27 0.34
C PRO A 49 8.76 -5.79 1.73
N VAL A 50 7.81 -5.18 2.43
CA VAL A 50 7.97 -4.97 3.87
C VAL A 50 7.71 -6.28 4.60
N ILE A 51 8.60 -6.61 5.53
CA ILE A 51 8.60 -7.88 6.25
C ILE A 51 8.52 -7.60 7.75
N GLY A 52 7.63 -8.31 8.43
CA GLY A 52 7.47 -8.29 9.88
C GLY A 52 7.20 -9.68 10.43
N THR A 53 6.99 -9.77 11.73
CA THR A 53 6.61 -11.02 12.40
C THR A 53 5.46 -10.78 13.37
N PHE A 54 4.56 -11.75 13.48
CA PHE A 54 3.46 -11.72 14.43
C PHE A 54 3.17 -13.14 14.94
N LYS A 55 3.29 -13.37 16.25
CA LYS A 55 3.01 -14.65 16.92
C LYS A 55 3.69 -15.86 16.24
N GLY A 56 4.95 -15.69 15.88
CA GLY A 56 5.77 -16.73 15.22
C GLY A 56 5.60 -16.84 13.70
N TYR A 57 4.69 -16.08 13.09
CA TYR A 57 4.49 -16.07 11.64
C TYR A 57 5.26 -14.93 10.98
N LYS A 58 5.80 -15.18 9.79
CA LYS A 58 6.37 -14.15 8.91
C LYS A 58 5.26 -13.47 8.14
N ILE A 59 5.21 -12.14 8.21
CA ILE A 59 4.28 -11.30 7.47
C ILE A 59 5.05 -10.64 6.32
N VAL A 60 4.56 -10.81 5.09
CA VAL A 60 5.15 -10.22 3.88
C VAL A 60 4.06 -9.39 3.21
N SER A 61 4.30 -8.10 3.01
CA SER A 61 3.27 -7.19 2.48
C SER A 61 3.87 -6.09 1.60
N MET A 62 2.99 -5.27 1.00
CA MET A 62 3.35 -4.28 0.00
C MET A 62 4.15 -3.12 0.63
N PRO A 63 5.31 -2.73 0.06
CA PRO A 63 6.08 -1.57 0.52
C PRO A 63 5.44 -0.25 0.07
N PRO A 64 5.94 0.90 0.57
CA PRO A 64 5.64 2.19 -0.04
C PRO A 64 5.94 2.17 -1.56
N SER A 65 5.16 2.82 -2.42
CA SER A 65 4.16 3.87 -2.17
C SER A 65 2.82 3.44 -1.56
N SER A 66 2.62 2.14 -1.30
CA SER A 66 1.47 1.68 -0.50
C SER A 66 1.69 1.91 0.99
N SER A 67 0.62 2.33 1.68
CA SER A 67 0.60 2.41 3.14
C SER A 67 0.28 1.10 3.85
N GLY A 68 -0.29 0.13 3.12
CA GLY A 68 -0.93 -1.04 3.73
C GLY A 68 0.05 -1.91 4.51
N GLY A 69 1.17 -2.31 3.90
CA GLY A 69 2.07 -3.25 4.53
C GLY A 69 2.75 -2.71 5.78
N VAL A 70 3.19 -1.44 5.74
CA VAL A 70 3.84 -0.77 6.87
C VAL A 70 2.90 -0.72 8.07
N HIS A 71 1.66 -0.26 7.89
CA HIS A 71 0.73 -0.11 9.01
C HIS A 71 0.11 -1.42 9.49
N ILE A 72 -0.06 -2.42 8.61
CA ILE A 72 -0.46 -3.76 9.06
C ILE A 72 0.60 -4.32 10.01
N ILE A 73 1.88 -4.26 9.63
CA ILE A 73 2.98 -4.72 10.49
C ILE A 73 3.03 -3.88 11.77
N GLN A 74 2.86 -2.56 11.67
CA GLN A 74 2.82 -1.66 12.82
C GLN A 74 1.72 -2.08 13.82
N MET A 75 0.48 -2.24 13.34
CA MET A 75 -0.65 -2.59 14.20
C MET A 75 -0.52 -4.01 14.78
N LEU A 76 0.01 -4.96 14.00
CA LEU A 76 0.25 -6.33 14.48
C LEU A 76 1.30 -6.35 15.60
N ASN A 77 2.37 -5.58 15.48
CA ASN A 77 3.36 -5.45 16.53
C ASN A 77 2.75 -4.87 17.82
N MET A 78 1.90 -3.83 17.75
CA MET A 78 1.19 -3.28 18.91
C MET A 78 0.26 -4.31 19.54
N LEU A 79 -0.37 -5.15 18.71
CA LEU A 79 -1.32 -6.16 19.16
C LEU A 79 -0.65 -7.41 19.77
N GLU A 80 0.61 -7.68 19.44
CA GLU A 80 1.28 -8.94 19.75
C GLU A 80 1.35 -9.23 21.26
N GLU A 81 1.64 -8.20 22.04
CA GLU A 81 1.77 -8.25 23.51
C GLU A 81 0.43 -8.11 24.25
N THR A 82 -0.70 -8.13 23.52
CA THR A 82 -2.03 -7.94 24.11
C THR A 82 -2.76 -9.27 24.33
N SER A 83 -3.62 -9.30 25.36
CA SER A 83 -4.57 -10.38 25.64
C SER A 83 -5.84 -10.30 24.78
N ILE A 84 -5.80 -9.80 23.54
CA ILE A 84 -7.00 -9.63 22.69
C ILE A 84 -7.80 -10.93 22.51
N LYS A 85 -7.14 -12.09 22.56
CA LYS A 85 -7.80 -13.39 22.51
C LYS A 85 -8.72 -13.62 23.72
N GLU A 86 -8.28 -13.21 24.90
CA GLU A 86 -9.00 -13.38 26.17
C GLU A 86 -10.19 -12.42 26.27
N MET A 87 -10.10 -11.26 25.62
CA MET A 87 -11.19 -10.27 25.55
C MET A 87 -12.41 -10.78 24.77
N GLY A 88 -12.26 -11.83 23.95
CA GLY A 88 -13.34 -12.40 23.14
C GLY A 88 -13.61 -11.60 21.85
N PHE A 89 -13.94 -12.32 20.77
CA PHE A 89 -14.20 -11.70 19.48
C PHE A 89 -15.46 -10.82 19.52
N GLY A 90 -15.34 -9.56 19.10
CA GLY A 90 -16.46 -8.63 19.00
C GLY A 90 -16.93 -8.05 20.34
N SER A 91 -16.21 -8.30 21.44
CA SER A 91 -16.47 -7.62 22.71
C SER A 91 -16.14 -6.14 22.61
N SER A 92 -16.75 -5.34 23.48
CA SER A 92 -16.44 -3.90 23.58
C SER A 92 -14.94 -3.66 23.80
N ASP A 93 -14.31 -4.45 24.66
CA ASP A 93 -12.87 -4.31 24.96
C ASP A 93 -11.99 -4.62 23.75
N SER A 94 -12.30 -5.69 23.01
CA SER A 94 -11.54 -6.04 21.79
C SER A 94 -11.70 -4.98 20.70
N ILE A 95 -12.91 -4.42 20.53
CA ILE A 95 -13.20 -3.37 19.55
C ILE A 95 -12.52 -2.08 19.95
N HIS A 96 -12.56 -1.71 21.23
CA HIS A 96 -11.92 -0.50 21.75
C HIS A 96 -10.40 -0.55 21.55
N LEU A 97 -9.76 -1.68 21.92
CA LEU A 97 -8.33 -1.89 21.73
C LEU A 97 -7.93 -1.76 20.25
N LEU A 98 -8.64 -2.45 19.35
CA LEU A 98 -8.39 -2.36 17.92
C LEU A 98 -8.59 -0.94 17.39
N SER A 99 -9.59 -0.23 17.88
CA SER A 99 -9.88 1.14 17.47
C SER A 99 -8.75 2.10 17.85
N GLU A 100 -8.20 2.02 19.07
CA GLU A 100 -7.08 2.87 19.48
C GLU A 100 -5.78 2.53 18.74
N ILE A 101 -5.51 1.24 18.49
CA ILE A 101 -4.38 0.80 17.66
C ILE A 101 -4.49 1.37 16.24
N MET A 102 -5.66 1.23 15.60
CA MET A 102 -5.89 1.77 14.25
C MET A 102 -5.75 3.28 14.25
N LYS A 103 -6.39 3.98 15.19
CA LYS A 103 -6.31 5.44 15.30
C LYS A 103 -4.86 5.94 15.34
N LYS A 104 -3.99 5.28 16.09
CA LYS A 104 -2.56 5.60 16.13
C LYS A 104 -1.87 5.35 14.79
N ALA A 105 -2.05 4.16 14.20
CA ALA A 105 -1.44 3.83 12.91
C ALA A 105 -1.89 4.78 11.77
N TYR A 106 -3.16 5.18 11.76
CA TYR A 106 -3.68 6.15 10.78
C TYR A 106 -3.20 7.59 11.04
N ALA A 107 -2.93 7.96 12.30
CA ALA A 107 -2.27 9.23 12.59
C ALA A 107 -0.83 9.24 12.02
N ASP A 108 -0.06 8.17 12.22
CA ASP A 108 1.29 8.04 11.64
C ASP A 108 1.25 8.01 10.11
N ARG A 109 0.25 7.32 9.53
CA ARG A 109 0.01 7.31 8.08
C ARG A 109 -0.09 8.72 7.51
N SER A 110 -0.90 9.57 8.15
CA SER A 110 -1.16 10.93 7.67
C SER A 110 0.07 11.83 7.70
N LYS A 111 1.06 11.50 8.55
CA LYS A 111 2.24 12.33 8.78
C LYS A 111 3.46 11.87 7.99
N PHE A 112 3.64 10.56 7.82
CA PHE A 112 4.93 10.01 7.39
C PHE A 112 4.90 9.27 6.06
N LEU A 113 3.73 8.90 5.52
CA LEU A 113 3.68 8.07 4.32
C LEU A 113 3.52 8.86 3.04
N GLY A 114 4.31 8.46 2.03
CA GLY A 114 4.23 8.91 0.66
C GLY A 114 4.98 7.95 -0.27
N ASP A 115 5.19 8.38 -1.51
CA ASP A 115 6.03 7.64 -2.45
C ASP A 115 7.51 7.84 -2.11
N MET A 116 8.22 6.75 -1.82
CA MET A 116 9.65 6.78 -1.45
C MET A 116 10.56 7.32 -2.56
N ASP A 117 10.08 7.37 -3.81
CA ASP A 117 10.84 8.00 -4.89
C ASP A 117 10.85 9.54 -4.76
N PHE A 118 10.02 10.10 -3.86
CA PHE A 118 9.82 11.54 -3.70
C PHE A 118 9.97 12.04 -2.26
N VAL A 119 9.72 11.20 -1.25
CA VAL A 119 9.81 11.57 0.17
C VAL A 119 10.44 10.47 1.02
N ASP A 120 11.13 10.86 2.09
CA ASP A 120 11.68 9.92 3.04
C ASP A 120 10.59 9.34 3.95
N VAL A 121 10.42 8.02 3.89
CA VAL A 121 9.47 7.29 4.73
C VAL A 121 10.23 6.50 5.80
N PRO A 122 10.00 6.72 7.11
CA PRO A 122 10.72 6.04 8.18
C PRO A 122 10.18 4.62 8.43
N VAL A 123 10.21 3.76 7.41
CA VAL A 123 9.63 2.40 7.43
C VAL A 123 10.12 1.59 8.62
N ASN A 124 11.44 1.54 8.84
CA ASN A 124 12.04 0.75 9.92
C ASN A 124 11.60 1.22 11.31
N ALA A 125 11.37 2.53 11.49
CA ALA A 125 10.89 3.06 12.76
C ALA A 125 9.42 2.67 13.00
N LEU A 126 8.58 2.78 11.96
CA LEU A 126 7.15 2.44 12.02
C LEU A 126 6.91 0.93 12.23
N THR A 127 7.77 0.08 11.67
CA THR A 127 7.65 -1.40 11.78
C THR A 127 8.49 -2.01 12.89
N SER A 128 9.22 -1.21 13.68
CA SER A 128 10.00 -1.71 14.81
C SER A 128 9.12 -2.03 16.01
N LYS A 129 9.37 -3.17 16.67
CA LYS A 129 8.69 -3.53 17.93
C LYS A 129 9.15 -2.64 19.10
N VAL A 130 10.43 -2.27 19.13
CA VAL A 130 11.05 -1.49 20.23
C VAL A 130 10.43 -0.10 20.38
N MET A 131 10.09 0.56 19.27
CA MET A 131 9.45 1.87 19.32
C MET A 131 8.00 1.83 19.78
N GLN A 132 7.35 0.67 19.74
CA GLN A 132 5.94 0.53 20.06
C GLN A 132 5.70 0.13 21.53
N SER A 133 6.71 -0.44 22.20
CA SER A 133 6.67 -0.83 23.61
C SER A 133 6.84 0.33 24.60
N SER A 134 7.01 1.57 24.13
CA SER A 134 7.23 2.76 24.99
C SER A 134 5.92 3.45 25.43
N PHE A 135 4.81 2.70 25.50
CA PHE A 135 3.52 3.16 26.02
C PHE A 135 2.91 2.08 26.91
#